data_AF-A0A964RYG9-F1
#
_entry.id   AF-A0A964RYG9-F1
#
_cell.length_a   1.000
_cell.length_b   1.000
_cell.length_c   1.000
_cell.angle_alpha   90.00
_cell.angle_beta   90.00
_cell.angle_gamma   90.00
#
_symmetry.space_group_name_H-M   'P 1'
#
loop_
_entity.id
_entity.type
_entity.pdbx_description
1 polymer ?
#
loop_
_entity_poly.entity_id
_entity_poly.type
_entity_poly.pdbx_seq_one_letter_code
_entity_poly.pdbx_strand_id
1 'polypeptide(L)'
;MFNIYYKIWVDGLLKMKSLPKNKGMWKLYGMTFMSMAMALNIMLFMTILQNVLNIHFYNLNLDIFKGTKLDAILSFFILFLAPPLILNYLLIFHKKRYEELFKLYKTYDGKLYASYLVLSYFLPVVLLIGGKIIHKINK
;
A
#
# COMPACT_ATOMS: atom_id res chain seq x y z
N MET A 1 13.34 -10.55 8.25
CA MET A 1 12.14 -9.70 8.05
C MET A 1 11.57 -9.76 6.63
N PHE A 2 12.36 -9.69 5.55
CA PHE A 2 11.86 -9.79 4.16
C PHE A 2 11.03 -11.04 3.82
N ASN A 3 11.19 -12.11 4.61
CA ASN A 3 10.49 -13.39 4.43
C ASN A 3 8.96 -13.22 4.42
N ILE A 4 8.37 -12.39 5.31
CA ILE A 4 6.91 -12.21 5.32
C ILE A 4 6.41 -11.35 4.16
N TYR A 5 7.17 -10.33 3.79
CA TYR A 5 6.89 -9.49 2.62
C TYR A 5 6.83 -10.34 1.35
N TYR A 6 7.84 -11.18 1.10
CA TYR A 6 7.85 -12.08 -0.05
C TYR A 6 6.75 -13.15 0.02
N LYS A 7 6.43 -13.69 1.20
CA LYS A 7 5.29 -14.60 1.39
C LYS A 7 3.96 -13.96 0.95
N ILE A 8 3.67 -12.75 1.43
CA ILE A 8 2.45 -12.01 1.08
C ILE A 8 2.38 -11.79 -0.43
N TRP A 9 3.50 -11.37 -1.04
CA TRP A 9 3.60 -11.14 -2.48
C TRP A 9 3.36 -12.40 -3.30
N VAL A 10 4.03 -13.50 -2.96
CA VAL A 10 3.92 -14.76 -3.71
C VAL A 10 2.52 -15.33 -3.58
N ASP A 11 1.94 -15.31 -2.37
CA ASP A 11 0.57 -15.75 -2.11
C ASP A 11 -0.44 -15.00 -2.99
N GLY A 12 -0.35 -13.67 -3.00
CA GLY A 12 -1.22 -12.82 -3.81
C GLY A 12 -1.05 -13.01 -5.30
N LEU A 13 0.20 -12.99 -5.79
CA LEU A 13 0.48 -13.10 -7.22
C LEU A 13 0.08 -14.46 -7.79
N LEU A 14 0.31 -15.55 -7.06
CA LEU A 14 -0.13 -16.87 -7.50
C LEU A 14 -1.66 -16.97 -7.55
N LYS A 15 -2.36 -16.46 -6.54
CA LYS A 15 -3.84 -16.42 -6.54
C LYS A 15 -4.38 -15.53 -7.66
N MET A 16 -3.79 -14.37 -7.89
CA MET A 16 -4.21 -13.49 -8.99
C MET A 16 -3.94 -14.13 -10.35
N LYS A 17 -2.81 -14.82 -10.52
CA LYS A 17 -2.45 -15.54 -11.74
C LYS A 17 -3.37 -16.72 -12.02
N SER A 18 -3.90 -17.39 -10.99
CA SER A 18 -4.79 -18.56 -11.16
C SER A 18 -6.20 -18.18 -11.63
N LEU A 19 -6.59 -16.91 -11.50
CA LEU A 19 -7.92 -16.44 -11.90
C LEU A 19 -7.97 -16.13 -13.41
N PRO A 20 -8.86 -16.78 -14.20
CA PRO A 20 -8.95 -16.56 -15.64
C PRO A 20 -9.17 -15.09 -16.03
N LYS A 21 -9.97 -14.36 -15.25
CA LYS A 21 -10.26 -12.93 -15.44
C LYS A 21 -9.03 -12.01 -15.36
N ASN A 22 -7.94 -12.47 -14.76
CA ASN A 22 -6.71 -11.69 -14.58
C ASN A 22 -5.62 -12.06 -15.58
N LYS A 23 -5.93 -12.87 -16.61
CA LYS A 23 -4.94 -13.31 -17.60
C LYS A 23 -4.25 -12.10 -18.24
N GLY A 24 -2.92 -12.12 -18.27
CA GLY A 24 -2.08 -11.01 -18.77
C GLY A 24 -1.95 -9.81 -17.82
N MET A 25 -2.93 -9.56 -16.94
CA MET A 25 -3.00 -8.34 -16.11
C MET A 25 -2.65 -8.56 -14.63
N TRP A 26 -2.54 -9.82 -14.17
CA TRP A 26 -2.30 -10.17 -12.77
C TRP A 26 -1.08 -9.46 -12.14
N LYS A 27 -0.02 -9.18 -12.91
CA LYS A 27 1.15 -8.43 -12.44
C LYS A 27 0.80 -6.99 -12.12
N LEU A 28 0.09 -6.32 -13.04
CA LEU A 28 -0.34 -4.94 -12.88
C LEU A 28 -1.31 -4.82 -11.71
N TYR A 29 -2.29 -5.72 -11.61
CA TYR A 29 -3.22 -5.73 -10.48
C TYR A 29 -2.51 -5.92 -9.15
N GLY A 30 -1.61 -6.92 -9.06
CA GLY A 30 -0.85 -7.13 -7.83
C GLY A 30 0.03 -5.94 -7.47
N MET A 31 0.67 -5.33 -8.46
CA MET A 31 1.46 -4.11 -8.29
C MET A 31 0.63 -2.96 -7.71
N THR A 32 -0.50 -2.67 -8.32
CA THR A 32 -1.36 -1.55 -7.94
C THR A 32 -1.96 -1.75 -6.56
N PHE A 33 -2.58 -2.91 -6.29
CA PHE A 33 -3.24 -3.15 -5.00
C PHE A 33 -2.25 -3.18 -3.84
N MET A 34 -1.11 -3.86 -4.01
CA MET A 34 -0.12 -3.94 -2.94
C MET A 34 0.54 -2.58 -2.67
N SER A 35 0.88 -1.83 -3.73
CA SER A 35 1.49 -0.50 -3.57
C SER A 35 0.52 0.49 -2.95
N MET A 36 -0.77 0.42 -3.30
CA MET A 36 -1.81 1.24 -2.67
C MET A 36 -1.99 0.90 -1.18
N ALA A 37 -2.03 -0.38 -0.83
CA ALA A 37 -2.10 -0.81 0.58
C ALA A 37 -0.87 -0.33 1.38
N MET A 38 0.33 -0.42 0.80
CA MET A 38 1.54 0.12 1.41
C MET A 38 1.51 1.64 1.55
N ALA A 39 1.01 2.36 0.54
CA ALA A 39 0.87 3.81 0.58
C ALA A 39 -0.03 4.27 1.73
N LEU A 40 -1.16 3.58 1.95
CA LEU A 40 -2.05 3.87 3.07
C LEU A 40 -1.41 3.58 4.43
N ASN A 41 -0.64 2.48 4.54
CA ASN A 41 0.11 2.18 5.76
C ASN A 41 1.17 3.25 6.06
N ILE A 42 1.90 3.72 5.04
CA ILE A 42 2.89 4.80 5.19
C ILE A 42 2.17 6.10 5.60
N MET A 43 1.08 6.44 4.94
CA MET A 43 0.29 7.63 5.27
C MET A 43 -0.21 7.59 6.73
N LEU A 44 -0.76 6.45 7.17
CA LEU A 44 -1.20 6.26 8.55
C LEU A 44 -0.02 6.41 9.53
N PHE A 45 1.09 5.71 9.27
CA PHE A 45 2.28 5.76 10.11
C PHE A 45 2.82 7.19 10.23
N MET A 46 2.95 7.88 9.11
CA MET A 46 3.44 9.26 9.06
C MET A 46 2.48 10.21 9.79
N THR A 47 1.15 10.06 9.65
CA THR A 47 0.18 10.87 10.40
C THR A 47 0.30 10.67 11.92
N ILE A 48 0.46 9.43 12.38
CA ILE A 48 0.70 9.14 13.80
C ILE A 48 2.02 9.78 14.25
N LEU A 49 3.08 9.63 13.46
CA LEU A 49 4.41 10.15 13.76
C LEU A 49 4.42 11.69 13.87
N GLN A 50 3.74 12.38 12.96
CA GLN A 50 3.58 13.84 13.03
C GLN A 50 2.91 14.29 14.31
N ASN A 51 1.86 13.59 14.72
CA ASN A 51 1.13 13.92 15.94
C ASN A 51 1.99 13.67 17.20
N VAL A 52 2.81 12.62 17.20
CA VAL A 52 3.70 12.30 18.33
C VAL A 52 4.89 13.26 18.42
N LEU A 53 5.50 13.62 17.27
CA LEU A 53 6.69 14.46 17.22
C LEU A 53 6.40 15.96 17.11
N ASN A 54 5.15 16.34 16.84
CA ASN A 54 4.72 17.71 16.56
C ASN A 54 5.50 18.37 15.39
N ILE A 55 5.83 17.57 14.36
CA ILE A 55 6.54 18.01 13.15
C ILE A 55 5.62 17.81 11.95
N HIS A 56 5.63 18.74 11.00
CA HIS A 56 4.89 18.62 9.74
C HIS A 56 5.80 18.11 8.61
N PHE A 57 5.66 16.84 8.21
CA PHE A 57 6.41 16.25 7.09
C PHE A 57 5.75 16.51 5.71
N TYR A 58 4.53 17.06 5.67
CA TYR A 58 3.71 17.11 4.44
C TYR A 58 3.68 18.48 3.72
N ASN A 59 4.67 19.35 3.92
CA ASN A 59 4.74 20.61 3.18
C ASN A 59 5.39 20.41 1.80
N LEU A 60 4.71 19.71 0.90
CA LEU A 60 4.96 19.84 -0.54
C LEU A 60 3.94 20.84 -1.11
N ASN A 61 4.36 22.10 -1.27
CA ASN A 61 3.59 23.07 -2.05
C ASN A 61 3.82 22.81 -3.54
N LEU A 62 3.10 21.84 -4.09
CA LEU A 62 2.99 21.66 -5.53
C LEU A 62 1.82 22.53 -5.99
N ASP A 63 2.09 23.72 -6.54
CA ASP A 63 1.09 24.58 -7.19
C ASP A 63 1.30 24.50 -8.72
N ILE A 64 1.14 23.28 -9.25
CA ILE A 64 1.37 23.01 -10.69
C ILE A 64 0.06 23.23 -11.47
N PHE A 65 -1.07 22.86 -10.88
CA PHE A 65 -2.39 23.06 -11.46
C PHE A 65 -3.20 23.99 -10.57
N LYS A 66 -3.61 25.16 -11.08
CA LYS A 66 -4.54 26.06 -10.37
C LYS A 66 -5.87 25.35 -10.08
N GLY A 67 -5.95 24.59 -9.00
CA GLY A 67 -7.02 23.64 -8.73
C GLY A 67 -6.64 22.60 -7.67
N THR A 68 -6.96 22.92 -6.41
CA THR A 68 -6.58 22.24 -5.15
C THR A 68 -6.67 20.71 -5.07
N LYS A 69 -7.42 20.03 -5.95
CA LYS A 69 -7.59 18.57 -5.92
C LYS A 69 -6.52 17.81 -6.69
N LEU A 70 -6.05 18.35 -7.82
CA LEU A 70 -5.04 17.67 -8.64
C LEU A 70 -3.68 17.68 -7.94
N ASP A 71 -3.32 18.81 -7.32
CA ASP A 71 -2.10 18.94 -6.54
C ASP A 71 -2.10 18.00 -5.33
N ALA A 72 -3.25 17.79 -4.68
CA ALA A 72 -3.38 16.84 -3.59
C ALA A 72 -3.19 15.38 -4.06
N ILE A 73 -3.72 15.02 -5.23
CA ILE A 73 -3.53 13.69 -5.83
C ILE A 73 -2.06 13.48 -6.22
N LEU A 74 -1.43 14.49 -6.83
CA LEU A 74 0.00 14.47 -7.20
C LEU A 74 0.89 14.35 -5.96
N SER A 75 0.61 15.15 -4.93
CA SER A 75 1.32 15.07 -3.65
C SER A 75 1.18 13.69 -3.03
N PHE A 76 -0.05 13.12 -3.04
CA PHE A 76 -0.26 11.76 -2.56
C PHE A 76 0.55 10.74 -3.37
N PHE A 77 0.52 10.86 -4.69
CA PHE A 77 1.25 9.97 -5.58
C PHE A 77 2.74 10.01 -5.27
N ILE A 78 3.34 11.20 -5.22
CA ILE A 78 4.79 11.38 -5.04
C ILE A 78 5.23 10.95 -3.64
N LEU A 79 4.49 11.33 -2.59
CA LEU A 79 4.89 11.09 -1.20
C LEU A 79 4.62 9.66 -0.74
N PHE A 80 3.50 9.07 -1.14
CA PHE A 80 3.03 7.82 -0.54
C PHE A 80 2.95 6.67 -1.52
N LEU A 81 2.58 6.88 -2.79
CA LEU A 81 2.35 5.77 -3.73
C LEU A 81 3.58 5.42 -4.56
N ALA A 82 4.33 6.42 -5.03
CA ALA A 82 5.52 6.24 -5.84
C ALA A 82 6.64 5.47 -5.12
N PRO A 83 6.96 5.73 -3.85
CA PRO A 83 8.02 4.98 -3.16
C PRO A 83 7.69 3.47 -3.04
N PRO A 84 6.48 3.05 -2.62
CA PRO A 84 6.07 1.65 -2.69
C PRO A 84 6.07 1.07 -4.10
N LEU A 85 5.62 1.82 -5.12
CA LEU A 85 5.67 1.35 -6.50
C LEU A 85 7.12 1.05 -6.92
N ILE A 86 8.05 1.98 -6.71
CA ILE A 86 9.45 1.78 -7.06
C ILE A 86 10.03 0.59 -6.28
N LEU A 87 9.79 0.53 -4.97
CA LEU A 87 10.27 -0.54 -4.10
C LEU A 87 9.76 -1.92 -4.55
N ASN A 88 8.45 -2.04 -4.78
CA ASN A 88 7.83 -3.29 -5.20
C ASN A 88 8.31 -3.72 -6.59
N TYR A 89 8.56 -2.77 -7.49
CA TYR A 89 9.13 -3.08 -8.79
C TYR A 89 10.52 -3.67 -8.64
N LEU A 90 11.39 -3.01 -7.88
CA LEU A 90 12.77 -3.45 -7.65
C LEU A 90 12.86 -4.79 -6.92
N LEU A 91 11.99 -5.03 -5.94
CA LEU A 91 12.05 -6.24 -5.10
C LEU A 91 11.34 -7.46 -5.69
N ILE A 92 10.31 -7.26 -6.53
CA ILE A 92 9.45 -8.35 -7.00
C ILE A 92 9.55 -8.55 -8.51
N PHE A 93 9.50 -7.47 -9.29
CA PHE A 93 9.32 -7.56 -10.74
C PHE A 93 10.61 -7.39 -11.53
N HIS A 94 11.59 -6.68 -11.00
CA HIS A 94 12.89 -6.45 -11.62
C HIS A 94 13.57 -7.78 -11.96
N LYS A 95 14.07 -7.89 -13.21
CA LYS A 95 14.67 -9.11 -13.77
C LYS A 95 13.81 -10.38 -13.59
N LYS A 96 12.48 -10.23 -13.55
CA LYS A 96 11.51 -11.33 -13.34
C LYS A 96 11.74 -12.12 -12.06
N ARG A 97 12.29 -11.49 -11.01
CA ARG A 97 12.57 -12.11 -9.71
C ARG A 97 11.39 -12.87 -9.09
N TYR A 98 10.16 -12.47 -9.37
CA TYR A 98 8.95 -13.18 -8.96
C TYR A 98 8.95 -14.68 -9.36
N GLU A 99 9.61 -15.07 -10.46
CA GLU A 99 9.69 -16.46 -10.90
C GLU A 99 10.53 -17.33 -9.96
N GLU A 100 11.59 -16.76 -9.39
CA GLU A 100 12.39 -17.40 -8.36
C GLU A 100 11.63 -17.45 -7.04
N LEU A 101 10.96 -16.34 -6.68
CA LEU A 101 10.15 -16.27 -5.46
C LEU A 101 9.02 -17.31 -5.45
N PHE A 102 8.40 -17.60 -6.60
CA PHE A 102 7.38 -18.66 -6.72
C PHE A 102 7.90 -20.06 -6.39
N LYS A 103 9.21 -20.32 -6.59
CA LYS A 103 9.83 -21.60 -6.25
C LYS A 103 10.18 -21.69 -4.77
N LEU A 104 10.45 -20.56 -4.14
CA LEU A 104 10.96 -20.48 -2.76
C LEU A 104 9.85 -20.41 -1.70
N TYR A 105 8.70 -19.84 -2.04
CA TYR A 105 7.64 -19.57 -1.07
C TYR A 105 6.38 -20.37 -1.36
N LYS A 106 5.82 -20.98 -0.30
CA LYS A 106 4.51 -21.66 -0.37
C LYS A 106 3.38 -20.62 -0.44
N THR A 107 2.33 -20.99 -1.17
CA THR A 107 1.07 -20.25 -1.24
C THR A 107 0.15 -20.62 -0.06
N TYR A 108 -0.70 -19.68 0.33
CA TYR A 108 -1.75 -19.78 1.34
C TYR A 108 -3.13 -19.50 0.71
N ASP A 109 -3.28 -19.82 -0.58
CA ASP A 109 -4.51 -19.62 -1.37
C ASP A 109 -4.97 -18.15 -1.46
N GLY A 110 -4.04 -17.21 -1.34
CA GLY A 110 -4.31 -15.77 -1.37
C GLY A 110 -4.85 -15.21 -0.05
N LYS A 111 -5.04 -16.04 0.99
CA LYS A 111 -5.59 -15.59 2.28
C LYS A 111 -4.67 -14.61 3.00
N LEU A 112 -3.36 -14.85 2.94
CA LEU A 112 -2.37 -13.99 3.59
C LEU A 112 -2.34 -12.63 2.90
N TYR A 113 -2.32 -12.63 1.56
CA TYR A 113 -2.43 -11.40 0.76
C TYR A 113 -3.73 -10.64 1.01
N ALA A 114 -4.87 -11.33 0.99
CA ALA A 114 -6.17 -10.73 1.24
C ALA A 114 -6.25 -10.11 2.64
N SER A 115 -5.78 -10.82 3.69
CA SER A 115 -5.75 -10.29 5.05
C SER A 115 -4.90 -9.02 5.16
N TYR A 116 -3.74 -8.99 4.51
CA TYR A 116 -2.88 -7.82 4.50
C TYR A 116 -3.57 -6.62 3.83
N LEU A 117 -4.21 -6.83 2.68
CA LEU A 117 -4.95 -5.76 2.00
C LEU A 117 -6.10 -5.25 2.86
N VAL A 118 -6.94 -6.14 3.38
CA VAL A 118 -8.09 -5.77 4.22
C VAL A 118 -7.63 -4.97 5.42
N LEU A 119 -6.61 -5.43 6.16
CA LEU A 119 -6.07 -4.71 7.31
C LEU A 119 -5.52 -3.33 6.92
N SER A 120 -4.79 -3.24 5.81
CA SER A 120 -4.20 -1.98 5.35
C SER A 120 -5.25 -0.95 4.92
N TYR A 121 -6.38 -1.40 4.35
CA TYR A 121 -7.48 -0.53 3.97
C TYR A 121 -8.41 -0.17 5.13
N PHE A 122 -8.74 -1.14 6.00
CA PHE A 122 -9.69 -0.94 7.09
C PHE A 122 -9.08 -0.20 8.29
N LEU A 123 -7.83 -0.49 8.65
CA LEU A 123 -7.22 0.07 9.86
C LEU A 123 -7.21 1.60 9.87
N PRO A 124 -6.81 2.31 8.79
CA PRO A 124 -6.89 3.77 8.76
C PRO A 124 -8.31 4.29 8.95
N VAL A 125 -9.31 3.66 8.34
CA VAL A 125 -10.72 4.07 8.43
C VAL A 125 -11.25 3.91 9.85
N VAL A 126 -10.98 2.76 10.48
CA VAL A 126 -11.40 2.48 11.86
C VAL A 126 -10.78 3.49 12.84
N LEU A 127 -9.50 3.80 12.68
CA LEU A 127 -8.80 4.77 13.53
C LEU A 127 -9.35 6.19 13.35
N LEU A 128 -9.66 6.61 12.12
CA LEU A 128 -10.26 7.91 11.84
C LEU A 128 -11.65 8.05 12.47
N ILE A 129 -12.50 7.03 12.32
CA ILE A 129 -13.85 7.03 12.90
C ILE A 129 -13.75 7.03 14.44
N GLY A 130 -12.91 6.15 15.01
CA GLY A 130 -12.69 6.07 16.44
C GLY A 130 -12.18 7.37 17.04
N GLY A 131 -11.17 7.99 16.41
CA GLY A 131 -10.63 9.29 16.83
C GLY A 131 -11.69 10.39 16.80
N LYS A 132 -12.55 10.41 15.77
CA LYS A 132 -13.66 11.38 15.68
C LYS A 132 -14.70 11.18 16.78
N ILE A 133 -15.04 9.94 17.12
CA ILE A 133 -15.98 9.63 18.22
C ILE A 133 -15.42 10.07 19.56
N ILE A 134 -14.16 9.72 19.86
CA ILE A 134 -13.49 10.10 21.12
C ILE A 134 -13.43 11.62 21.26
N HIS A 135 -13.06 12.33 20.19
CA HIS A 135 -13.03 13.79 20.19
C HIS A 135 -14.40 14.42 20.47
N LYS A 136 -15.48 13.81 19.96
CA LYS A 136 -16.85 14.26 20.22
C LYS A 136 -17.29 14.02 21.68
N ILE A 137 -16.82 12.95 22.32
CA ILE A 137 -17.17 12.62 23.71
C ILE A 137 -16.43 13.54 24.70
N ASN A 138 -15.19 13.93 24.39
CA ASN A 138 -14.34 14.76 25.26
C ASN A 138 -14.62 16.27 25.14
N LYS A 139 -15.63 16.69 24.37
CA LYS A 139 -16.03 18.09 24.17
C LYS A 139 -17.43 18.31 24.74
#